data_AF-A0A915NT42-F1
#
_entry.id   AF-A0A915NT42-F1
#
_cell.length_a   1.000
_cell.length_b   1.000
_cell.length_c   1.000
_cell.angle_alpha   90.00
_cell.angle_beta   90.00
_cell.angle_gamma   90.00
#
_symmetry.space_group_name_H-M   'P 1'
#
loop_
_entity.id
_entity.type
_entity.pdbx_description
1 polymer ?
#
loop_
_entity_poly.entity_id
_entity_poly.type
_entity_poly.pdbx_seq_one_letter_code
_entity_poly.pdbx_strand_id
1 'polypeptide(L)'
;MKVISATTPLRERALCQFEYILNYNPQRIPSTFTEVKCSCPKPSIRMVGNRMFECEPLRYQVRVLLFDPQCLTYVEHIETIALACLPVIQANTNAEGESDEAMVQVPADAPSFIPT
;
A
#
# COMPACT_ATOMS: atom_id res chain seq x y z
N MET A 1 7.20 18.51 -17.77
CA MET A 1 6.87 17.94 -16.43
C MET A 1 5.43 17.45 -16.49
N LYS A 2 5.16 16.22 -16.02
CA LYS A 2 3.77 15.71 -15.95
C LYS A 2 3.08 16.46 -14.81
N VAL A 3 2.03 17.24 -15.12
CA VAL A 3 1.26 17.98 -14.13
C VAL A 3 0.44 16.97 -13.33
N ILE A 4 0.66 16.89 -12.01
CA ILE A 4 -0.12 16.04 -11.11
C ILE A 4 -1.35 16.83 -10.67
N SER A 5 -2.53 16.27 -10.89
CA SER A 5 -3.83 16.86 -10.54
C SER A 5 -4.65 15.90 -9.67
N ALA A 6 -5.75 16.38 -9.10
CA ALA A 6 -6.72 15.54 -8.40
C ALA A 6 -7.34 14.44 -9.30
N THR A 7 -7.39 14.68 -10.61
CA THR A 7 -7.87 13.72 -11.61
C THR A 7 -6.83 12.69 -12.03
N THR A 8 -5.56 12.86 -11.62
CA THR A 8 -4.53 11.87 -11.87
C THR A 8 -4.80 10.61 -11.04
N PRO A 9 -4.74 9.40 -11.62
CA PRO A 9 -4.97 8.16 -10.88
C PRO A 9 -4.07 8.05 -9.65
N LEU A 10 -4.61 7.54 -8.54
CA LEU A 10 -3.89 7.43 -7.26
C LEU A 10 -2.51 6.76 -7.43
N ARG A 11 -2.46 5.69 -8.22
CA ARG A 11 -1.24 4.91 -8.51
C ARG A 11 -0.09 5.74 -9.10
N GLU A 12 -0.40 6.84 -9.79
CA GLU A 12 0.56 7.73 -10.46
C GLU A 12 0.88 8.99 -9.64
N ARG A 13 -0.07 9.46 -8.82
CA ARG A 13 0.10 10.66 -7.99
C ARG A 13 0.57 10.38 -6.56
N ALA A 14 0.55 9.12 -6.12
CA ALA A 14 1.09 8.72 -4.83
C ALA A 14 2.60 9.00 -4.77
N LEU A 15 3.09 9.35 -3.58
CA LEU A 15 4.52 9.59 -3.36
C LEU A 15 5.34 8.32 -3.67
N CYS A 16 4.82 7.17 -3.23
CA CYS A 16 5.27 5.85 -3.65
C CYS A 16 4.33 5.33 -4.74
N GLN A 17 4.73 5.53 -6.00
CA GLN A 17 3.97 5.04 -7.15
C GLN A 17 3.90 3.52 -7.17
N PHE A 18 2.82 2.99 -7.73
CA PHE A 18 2.58 1.56 -7.78
C PHE A 18 1.82 1.15 -9.04
N GLU A 19 1.87 -0.14 -9.33
CA GLU A 19 1.12 -0.78 -10.40
C GLU A 19 0.18 -1.82 -9.81
N TYR A 20 -0.99 -2.00 -10.44
CA TYR A 20 -1.89 -3.10 -10.08
C TYR A 20 -1.41 -4.39 -10.75
N ILE A 21 -1.32 -5.45 -9.96
CA ILE A 21 -1.01 -6.79 -10.43
C ILE A 21 -2.14 -7.74 -10.06
N LEU A 22 -2.31 -8.79 -10.86
CA LEU A 22 -3.34 -9.79 -10.65
C LEU A 22 -2.73 -11.01 -9.95
N ASN A 23 -3.11 -11.25 -8.69
CA ASN A 23 -2.80 -12.49 -7.99
C ASN A 23 -3.92 -13.49 -8.26
N TYR A 24 -3.68 -14.39 -9.21
CA TYR A 24 -4.62 -15.43 -9.59
C TYR A 24 -4.18 -16.80 -9.06
N ASN A 25 -5.10 -17.48 -8.38
CA ASN A 25 -4.97 -18.87 -7.94
C ASN A 25 -6.31 -19.60 -8.18
N PRO A 26 -6.38 -20.54 -9.15
CA PRO A 26 -7.62 -21.25 -9.48
C PRO A 26 -8.11 -22.18 -8.36
N GLN A 27 -7.25 -22.55 -7.42
CA GLN A 27 -7.58 -23.43 -6.30
C GLN A 27 -8.11 -22.66 -5.08
N ARG A 28 -8.16 -21.32 -5.16
CA ARG A 28 -8.54 -20.45 -4.05
C ARG A 28 -9.88 -19.76 -4.34
N ILE A 29 -10.64 -19.46 -3.30
CA ILE A 29 -11.81 -18.59 -3.34
C ILE A 29 -11.57 -17.39 -2.41
N PRO A 30 -11.63 -16.15 -2.92
CA PRO A 30 -11.74 -15.80 -4.35
C PRO A 30 -10.46 -16.20 -5.10
N SER A 31 -10.63 -16.56 -6.39
CA SER A 31 -9.52 -17.00 -7.23
C SER A 31 -8.60 -15.85 -7.62
N THR A 32 -9.06 -14.61 -7.47
CA THR A 32 -8.35 -13.43 -7.92
C THR A 32 -8.31 -12.38 -6.82
N PHE A 33 -7.12 -11.84 -6.58
CA PHE A 33 -6.92 -10.58 -5.87
C PHE A 33 -6.24 -9.56 -6.78
N THR A 34 -6.66 -8.31 -6.66
CA THR A 34 -5.90 -7.18 -7.20
C THR A 34 -4.94 -6.71 -6.13
N GLU A 35 -3.65 -6.89 -6.38
CA GLU A 35 -2.58 -6.43 -5.50
C GLU A 35 -1.87 -5.23 -6.10
N VAL A 36 -1.07 -4.56 -5.28
CA VAL A 36 -0.17 -3.52 -5.76
C VAL A 36 1.29 -3.97 -5.71
N LYS A 37 2.07 -3.49 -6.66
CA LYS A 37 3.52 -3.60 -6.66
C LYS A 37 4.13 -2.20 -6.69
N CYS A 38 5.00 -1.89 -5.73
CA CYS A 38 5.67 -0.60 -5.69
C CYS A 38 6.59 -0.45 -6.90
N SER A 39 6.49 0.68 -7.60
CA SER A 39 7.26 0.94 -8.83
C SER A 39 8.72 1.29 -8.54
N CYS A 40 8.99 1.86 -7.35
CA CYS A 40 10.32 2.31 -6.94
C CYS A 40 10.54 2.02 -5.45
N PRO A 41 11.79 1.76 -5.02
CA PRO A 41 12.13 1.58 -3.60
C PRO A 41 12.20 2.90 -2.82
N LYS A 42 12.39 4.03 -3.50
CA LYS A 42 12.46 5.37 -2.89
C LYS A 42 11.69 6.37 -3.76
N PRO A 43 11.02 7.36 -3.14
CA PRO A 43 10.36 8.41 -3.89
C PRO A 43 11.38 9.36 -4.53
N SER A 44 10.92 10.18 -5.48
CA SER A 44 11.79 11.15 -6.15
C SER A 44 12.34 12.18 -5.16
N ILE A 45 13.66 12.37 -5.13
CA ILE A 45 14.35 13.38 -4.30
C ILE A 45 13.76 14.78 -4.55
N ARG A 46 13.29 15.06 -5.78
CA ARG A 46 12.64 16.34 -6.11
C ARG A 46 11.33 16.57 -5.35
N MET A 47 10.65 15.51 -4.91
CA MET A 47 9.38 15.60 -4.16
C MET A 47 9.58 15.60 -2.64
N VAL A 48 10.62 14.93 -2.14
CA VAL A 48 10.83 14.74 -0.68
C VAL A 48 12.01 15.51 -0.09
N GLY A 49 12.81 16.19 -0.92
CA GLY A 49 14.02 16.89 -0.49
C GLY A 49 15.05 15.91 0.08
N ASN A 50 15.68 16.26 1.21
CA ASN A 50 16.70 15.46 1.89
C ASN A 50 16.13 14.36 2.81
N ARG A 51 14.79 14.20 2.90
CA ARG A 51 14.20 13.18 3.78
C ARG A 51 14.41 11.79 3.19
N MET A 52 14.87 10.86 4.03
CA MET A 52 15.08 9.46 3.64
C MET A 52 13.79 8.66 3.84
N PHE A 53 13.00 8.58 2.77
CA PHE A 53 11.85 7.68 2.69
C PHE A 53 12.19 6.41 1.92
N GLU A 54 11.60 5.30 2.35
CA GLU A 54 11.52 4.06 1.60
C GLU A 54 10.07 3.74 1.27
N CYS A 55 9.85 3.13 0.11
CA CYS A 55 8.53 2.77 -0.37
C CYS A 55 8.28 1.29 -0.09
N GLU A 56 7.47 1.03 0.92
CA GLU A 56 7.16 -0.33 1.38
C GLU A 56 5.71 -0.71 1.08
N PRO A 57 5.42 -1.98 0.74
CA PRO A 57 4.07 -2.44 0.51
C PRO A 57 3.31 -2.59 1.82
N LEU A 58 2.13 -1.98 1.91
CA LEU A 58 1.16 -2.22 2.98
C LEU A 58 0.51 -3.59 2.76
N ARG A 59 0.82 -4.54 3.62
CA ARG A 59 0.31 -5.92 3.56
C ARG A 59 -0.92 -6.09 4.44
N TYR A 60 -1.94 -6.75 3.91
CA TYR A 60 -3.17 -7.10 4.60
C TYR A 60 -3.39 -8.61 4.59
N GLN A 61 -3.81 -9.15 5.73
CA GLN A 61 -4.16 -10.56 5.87
C GLN A 61 -5.64 -10.76 5.57
N VAL A 62 -5.95 -11.54 4.54
CA VAL A 62 -7.30 -11.85 4.11
C VAL A 62 -7.57 -13.35 4.28
N ARG A 63 -8.76 -13.68 4.78
CA ARG A 63 -9.22 -15.08 4.87
C ARG A 63 -9.69 -15.54 3.50
N VAL A 64 -9.28 -16.75 3.13
CA VAL A 64 -9.63 -17.39 1.86
C VAL A 64 -10.01 -18.83 2.09
N LEU A 65 -10.68 -19.42 1.11
CA LEU A 65 -10.87 -20.86 1.06
C LEU A 65 -9.89 -21.43 0.04
N LEU A 66 -9.03 -22.35 0.44
CA LEU A 66 -8.10 -23.04 -0.45
C LEU A 66 -8.55 -24.49 -0.63
N PHE A 67 -8.57 -24.96 -1.87
CA PHE A 67 -8.95 -26.33 -2.20
C PHE A 67 -7.85 -27.31 -1.79
N ASP A 68 -8.19 -28.25 -0.92
CA ASP A 68 -7.34 -29.36 -0.54
C ASP A 68 -7.60 -30.56 -1.48
N PRO A 69 -6.64 -30.93 -2.34
CA PRO A 69 -6.81 -32.05 -3.26
C PRO A 69 -6.80 -33.43 -2.58
N GLN A 70 -6.28 -33.55 -1.36
CA GLN A 70 -6.26 -34.81 -0.61
C GLN A 70 -7.65 -35.10 0.00
N CYS A 71 -8.28 -34.07 0.56
CA CYS A 71 -9.59 -34.19 1.19
C CYS A 71 -10.76 -33.81 0.26
N LEU A 72 -10.48 -33.34 -0.97
CA LEU A 72 -11.46 -32.89 -1.96
C LEU A 72 -12.45 -31.84 -1.41
N THR A 73 -11.95 -30.96 -0.55
CA THR A 73 -12.76 -29.95 0.14
C THR A 73 -12.02 -28.61 0.24
N TYR A 74 -12.75 -27.55 0.56
CA TYR A 74 -12.17 -26.25 0.83
C TYR A 74 -11.88 -26.07 2.32
N VAL A 75 -10.70 -25.55 2.63
CA VAL A 75 -10.26 -25.24 4.00
C VAL A 75 -9.94 -23.76 4.15
N GLU A 76 -10.19 -23.20 5.33
CA GLU A 76 -9.86 -21.81 5.63
C GLU A 76 -8.34 -21.63 5.66
N HIS A 77 -7.87 -20.60 4.97
CA HIS A 77 -6.47 -20.20 4.94
C HIS A 77 -6.36 -18.68 5.05
N ILE A 78 -5.18 -18.18 5.42
CA ILE A 78 -4.88 -16.75 5.43
C ILE A 78 -3.89 -16.45 4.31
N GLU A 79 -4.23 -15.48 3.47
CA GLU A 79 -3.36 -14.95 2.43
C GLU A 79 -2.90 -13.55 2.81
N THR A 80 -1.67 -13.22 2.45
CA THR A 80 -1.13 -11.87 2.67
C THR A 80 -1.00 -11.17 1.34
N ILE A 81 -1.79 -10.12 1.14
CA ILE A 81 -1.84 -9.35 -0.10
C ILE A 81 -1.36 -7.91 0.10
N ALA A 82 -0.71 -7.31 -0.91
CA ALA A 82 -0.30 -5.91 -0.88
C ALA A 82 -1.44 -5.01 -1.40
N LEU A 83 -1.90 -4.06 -0.57
CA LEU A 83 -3.00 -3.16 -0.91
C LEU A 83 -2.56 -1.74 -1.32
N ALA A 84 -1.40 -1.29 -0.84
CA ALA A 84 -0.86 0.03 -1.13
C ALA A 84 0.68 0.03 -1.04
N CYS A 85 1.31 1.10 -1.53
CA CYS A 85 2.72 1.39 -1.29
C CYS A 85 2.82 2.68 -0.49
N LEU A 86 3.47 2.62 0.67
CA LEU A 86 3.53 3.71 1.62
C LEU A 86 4.97 4.21 1.76
N PRO A 87 5.17 5.55 1.85
CA PRO A 87 6.44 6.12 2.24
C PRO A 87 6.65 5.90 3.74
N VAL A 88 7.68 5.16 4.12
CA VAL A 88 8.12 4.95 5.50
C VAL A 88 9.44 5.68 5.74
N ILE A 89 9.56 6.34 6.90
CA ILE A 89 10.80 7.01 7.31
C ILE A 89 11.65 5.96 8.04
N GLN A 90 12.91 5.79 7.62
CA GLN A 90 13.84 4.98 8.40
C GLN A 90 14.21 5.73 9.69
N ALA A 91 13.94 5.11 10.83
CA ALA A 91 14.47 5.58 12.10
C ALA A 91 15.97 5.22 12.15
N ASN A 92 16.84 6.19 11.90
CA ASN A 92 18.26 6.00 12.16
C ASN A 92 18.47 5.90 13.68
N THR A 93 19.22 4.91 14.14
CA THR A 93 19.61 4.69 15.55
C THR A 93 20.44 5.83 16.17
N ASN A 94 20.69 6.90 15.43
CA ASN A 94 21.44 8.08 15.85
C ASN A 94 20.54 9.30 16.09
N ALA A 95 19.22 9.14 16.14
CA ALA A 95 18.28 10.23 16.42
C ALA A 95 18.19 10.54 17.93
N GLU A 96 19.33 10.72 18.58
CA GLU A 96 19.39 11.47 19.84
C GLU A 96 19.45 12.96 19.46
N GLY A 97 18.30 13.60 19.18
CA GLY A 97 18.24 15.06 19.13
C GLY A 97 17.31 15.75 18.14
N GLU A 98 16.51 15.05 17.33
CA GLU A 98 15.52 15.72 16.45
C GLU A 98 14.10 15.31 16.85
N SER A 99 13.66 15.96 17.92
CA SER A 99 12.39 15.80 18.61
C SER A 99 11.21 16.28 17.77
N ASP A 100 10.17 15.44 17.66
CA ASP A 100 8.74 15.77 17.54
C ASP A 100 8.20 16.66 16.42
N GLU A 101 9.01 17.30 15.58
CA GLU A 101 8.50 18.18 14.50
C GLU A 101 8.01 17.44 13.24
N ALA A 102 8.22 16.13 13.14
CA ALA A 102 7.92 15.36 11.92
C ALA A 102 6.48 14.81 11.85
N MET A 103 5.75 14.75 12.98
CA MET A 103 4.46 14.07 13.07
C MET A 103 3.37 15.03 13.57
N VAL A 104 2.85 15.86 12.65
CA VAL A 104 1.64 16.63 12.93
C VAL A 104 0.43 15.69 12.85
N GLN A 105 -0.35 15.61 13.94
CA GLN A 105 -1.63 14.92 13.91
C GLN A 105 -2.58 15.69 12.98
N VAL A 106 -2.88 15.12 11.82
CA VAL A 106 -3.90 15.68 10.91
C VAL A 106 -5.22 14.99 11.24
N PRO A 107 -6.24 15.70 11.75
CA PRO A 107 -7.58 15.14 11.92
C PRO A 107 -8.11 14.69 10.56
N ALA A 108 -8.72 13.51 10.50
CA ALA A 108 -9.40 13.09 9.28
C ALA A 108 -10.64 13.96 9.06
N ASP A 109 -10.76 14.59 7.88
CA ASP A 109 -11.98 15.30 7.51
C ASP A 109 -13.16 14.31 7.43
N ALA A 110 -14.29 14.68 8.03
CA ALA A 110 -15.50 13.90 7.93
C ALA A 110 -15.96 13.84 6.46
N PRO A 111 -16.29 12.66 5.91
CA PRO A 111 -16.78 12.56 4.55
C PRO A 111 -18.06 13.38 4.41
N SER A 112 -18.09 14.32 3.46
CA SER A 112 -19.31 15.05 3.11
C SER A 112 -20.29 14.08 2.47
N PHE A 113 -21.25 13.61 3.27
CA PHE A 113 -22.35 12.81 2.77
C PHE A 113 -23.18 13.68 1.82
N ILE A 114 -23.16 13.38 0.53
CA ILE A 114 -24.09 13.93 -0.45
C ILE A 114 -25.19 12.87 -0.62
N PRO A 115 -26.39 13.06 -0.05
CA PRO A 115 -27.52 12.18 -0.33
C PRO A 115 -27.86 12.27 -1.82
N THR A 116 -27.81 11.14 -2.50
CA THR A 116 -28.39 10.92 -3.84
C THR A 116 -29.86 10.59 -3.72
#